data_AF-A0A5C6YZX4-F1
#
_entry.id   AF-A0A5C6YZX4-F1
#
_cell.length_a   1.000
_cell.length_b   1.000
_cell.length_c   1.000
_cell.angle_alpha   90.00
_cell.angle_beta   90.00
_cell.angle_gamma   90.00
#
_symmetry.space_group_name_H-M   'P 1'
#
loop_
_entity.id
_entity.type
_entity.pdbx_description
1 polymer ?
#
loop_
_entity_poly.entity_id
_entity_poly.type
_entity_poly.pdbx_seq_one_letter_code
_entity_poly.pdbx_strand_id
1 'polypeptide(L)'
;MLVKRLQNLLYYHQDLSQEIATFFLSKTINPDYFNEIVDFLCKKHTHLGTHNQITLGMFKPEYYREYKLRTGAQEFRPHIPLYTIEVLVQSGLLKDLEPIINTKVYQENTKFTTHMYFQGLIPNILFGTRYIIERYRNSVFKIENTDKNDKIDIGTGFLIKDFGKNIIVTNEHVIAKAKKLRLLDVDDKSFKFSILYENKYEDVAFLEIEVDLSKISEFVFSQEQEILSEIITIGYPSIPMSKAAYQVIHKGEINSHIENYSGNKLFLISAKTSSGNSGSPVINEKGQVLGMVAQELFEKGALIEKGKLPYIVVIPTSTIFKLLYEFIEGKERQ
;
A
#
# COMPACT_ATOMS: atom_id res chain seq x y z
N MET A 1 13.58 8.85 -10.23
CA MET A 1 14.46 7.78 -10.74
C MET A 1 15.56 7.38 -9.76
N LEU A 2 16.22 8.33 -9.08
CA LEU A 2 17.26 8.05 -8.08
C LEU A 2 16.71 7.27 -6.87
N VAL A 3 15.60 7.73 -6.27
CA VAL A 3 14.93 7.08 -5.11
C VAL A 3 14.68 5.59 -5.33
N LYS A 4 14.11 5.23 -6.48
CA LYS A 4 13.78 3.83 -6.84
C LYS A 4 15.03 2.95 -6.94
N ARG A 5 16.17 3.52 -7.38
CA ARG A 5 17.46 2.80 -7.38
C ARG A 5 17.96 2.59 -5.96
N LEU A 6 17.83 3.59 -5.10
CA LEU A 6 18.21 3.49 -3.69
C LEU A 6 17.36 2.46 -2.94
N GLN A 7 16.04 2.52 -3.08
CA GLN A 7 15.11 1.57 -2.46
C GLN A 7 15.43 0.11 -2.83
N ASN A 8 15.78 -0.16 -4.09
CA ASN A 8 16.23 -1.50 -4.50
C ASN A 8 17.53 -1.92 -3.80
N LEU A 9 18.49 -1.01 -3.62
CA LEU A 9 19.72 -1.29 -2.89
C LEU A 9 19.45 -1.53 -1.40
N LEU A 10 18.60 -0.70 -0.77
CA LEU A 10 18.17 -0.87 0.62
C LEU A 10 17.44 -2.21 0.81
N TYR A 11 16.66 -2.65 -0.17
CA TYR A 11 16.01 -3.96 -0.16
C TYR A 11 16.99 -5.15 -0.20
N TYR A 12 18.23 -4.99 -0.67
CA TYR A 12 19.27 -6.02 -0.51
C TYR A 12 19.94 -5.99 0.87
N HIS A 13 19.78 -4.89 1.61
CA HIS A 13 20.34 -4.67 2.95
C HIS A 13 19.23 -4.34 3.96
N GLN A 14 18.15 -5.12 3.97
CA GLN A 14 16.92 -4.77 4.70
C GLN A 14 17.15 -4.59 6.20
N ASP A 15 17.85 -5.53 6.84
CA ASP A 15 18.07 -5.50 8.29
C ASP A 15 18.82 -4.23 8.70
N LEU A 16 19.94 -3.93 8.02
CA LEU A 16 20.72 -2.73 8.25
C LEU A 16 19.91 -1.46 7.95
N SER A 17 19.15 -1.44 6.86
CA SER A 17 18.34 -0.28 6.46
C SER A 17 17.20 0.00 7.45
N GLN A 18 16.53 -1.05 7.96
CA GLN A 18 15.50 -0.93 8.99
C GLN A 18 16.08 -0.44 10.30
N GLU A 19 17.25 -0.94 10.68
CA GLU A 19 17.93 -0.55 11.89
C GLU A 19 18.37 0.94 11.85
N ILE A 20 18.92 1.39 10.72
CA ILE A 20 19.23 2.81 10.49
C ILE A 20 17.96 3.65 10.55
N ALA A 21 16.90 3.24 9.86
CA ALA A 21 15.63 3.95 9.94
C ALA A 21 15.10 4.00 11.38
N THR A 22 15.27 2.92 12.14
CA THR A 22 14.91 2.86 13.56
C THR A 22 15.70 3.84 14.40
N PHE A 23 16.99 4.02 14.12
CA PHE A 23 17.80 5.06 14.78
C PHE A 23 17.23 6.46 14.53
N PHE A 24 16.99 6.83 13.26
CA PHE A 24 16.56 8.18 12.89
C PHE A 24 15.10 8.48 13.22
N LEU A 25 14.25 7.46 13.34
CA LEU A 25 12.82 7.59 13.68
C LEU A 25 12.52 7.12 15.11
N SER A 26 13.57 6.88 15.92
CA SER A 26 13.47 6.25 17.25
C SER A 26 12.52 6.99 18.17
N LYS A 27 12.46 8.32 18.10
CA LYS A 27 11.58 9.13 18.94
C LYS A 27 10.12 8.70 18.86
N THR A 28 9.65 8.28 17.69
CA THR A 28 8.29 7.74 17.51
C THR A 28 8.24 6.23 17.64
N ILE A 29 9.15 5.52 16.96
CA ILE A 29 8.97 4.07 16.78
C ILE A 29 9.53 3.23 17.94
N ASN A 30 10.44 3.80 18.72
CA ASN A 30 11.02 3.16 19.91
C ASN A 30 11.58 4.23 20.90
N PRO A 31 10.71 4.83 21.74
CA PRO A 31 11.11 5.92 22.65
C PRO A 31 12.20 5.54 23.67
N ASP A 32 12.22 4.29 24.13
CA ASP A 32 13.26 3.81 25.05
C ASP A 32 14.63 3.78 24.36
N TYR A 33 14.68 3.29 23.12
CA TYR A 33 15.88 3.31 22.29
C TYR A 33 16.31 4.74 21.95
N PHE A 34 15.37 5.66 21.72
CA PHE A 34 15.68 7.09 21.55
C PHE A 34 16.41 7.66 22.77
N ASN A 35 15.89 7.39 23.99
CA ASN A 35 16.51 7.85 25.22
C ASN A 35 17.93 7.28 25.39
N GLU A 36 18.13 6.00 25.05
CA GLU A 36 19.46 5.38 25.07
C GLU A 36 20.45 6.06 24.09
N ILE A 37 19.99 6.37 22.87
CA ILE A 37 20.79 7.09 21.86
C ILE A 37 21.16 8.48 22.38
N VAL A 38 20.18 9.23 22.92
CA VAL A 38 20.38 10.56 23.47
C VAL A 38 21.41 10.51 24.60
N ASP A 39 21.22 9.64 25.59
CA ASP A 39 22.14 9.49 26.73
C ASP A 39 23.57 9.21 26.28
N PHE A 40 23.75 8.36 25.26
CA PHE A 40 25.07 8.07 24.72
C PHE A 40 25.69 9.28 24.03
N LEU A 41 24.97 9.90 23.09
CA LEU A 41 25.51 10.99 22.28
C LEU A 41 25.81 12.22 23.14
N CYS A 42 24.97 12.52 24.13
CA CYS A 42 25.16 13.64 25.05
C CYS A 42 26.38 13.46 25.98
N LYS A 43 26.70 12.21 26.39
CA LYS A 43 27.96 11.92 27.11
C LYS A 43 29.20 12.21 26.26
N LYS A 44 29.10 12.02 24.94
CA LYS A 44 30.21 12.22 24.00
C LYS A 44 30.33 13.67 23.52
N HIS A 45 29.20 14.37 23.36
CA HIS A 45 29.12 15.73 22.83
C HIS A 45 28.64 16.69 23.93
N THR A 46 29.58 17.31 24.63
CA THR A 46 29.32 18.10 25.85
C THR A 46 28.96 19.56 25.60
N HIS A 47 29.09 20.06 24.36
CA HIS A 47 28.72 21.43 24.02
C HIS A 47 27.21 21.62 24.13
N LEU A 48 26.76 22.64 24.89
CA LEU A 48 25.35 22.86 25.25
C LEU A 48 24.43 22.93 24.03
N GLY A 49 24.85 23.61 22.95
CA GLY A 49 24.07 23.69 21.72
C GLY A 49 23.88 22.32 21.04
N THR A 50 24.89 21.47 21.08
CA THR A 50 24.85 20.12 20.51
C THR A 50 24.01 19.19 21.36
N HIS A 51 24.12 19.30 22.68
CA HIS A 51 23.28 18.58 23.63
C HIS A 51 21.80 18.90 23.39
N ASN A 52 21.44 20.19 23.30
CA ASN A 52 20.06 20.59 23.02
C ASN A 52 19.55 20.04 21.68
N GLN A 53 20.38 20.05 20.63
CA GLN A 53 20.01 19.46 19.33
C GLN A 53 19.70 17.96 19.45
N ILE A 54 20.58 17.19 20.08
CA ILE A 54 20.42 15.74 20.26
C ILE A 54 19.14 15.44 21.05
N THR A 55 18.92 16.13 22.17
CA THR A 55 17.73 15.94 23.02
C THR A 55 16.43 16.29 22.28
N LEU A 56 16.48 17.21 21.31
CA LEU A 56 15.35 17.52 20.43
C LEU A 56 15.14 16.51 19.29
N GLY A 57 15.98 15.48 19.20
CA GLY A 57 15.95 14.47 18.13
C GLY A 57 16.48 15.00 16.81
N MET A 58 17.41 15.95 16.85
CA MET A 58 18.10 16.46 15.67
C MET A 58 19.41 15.69 15.50
N PHE A 59 19.46 14.80 14.51
CA PHE A 59 20.57 13.87 14.32
C PHE A 59 21.35 14.15 13.04
N LYS A 60 22.67 14.07 13.15
CA LYS A 60 23.58 14.10 12.01
C LYS A 60 23.82 12.68 11.48
N PRO A 61 24.16 12.51 10.18
CA PRO A 61 24.51 11.20 9.62
C PRO A 61 25.58 10.44 10.41
N GLU A 62 26.60 11.15 10.92
CA GLU A 62 27.69 10.55 11.68
C GLU A 62 27.27 9.98 13.03
N TYR A 63 26.19 10.47 13.64
CA TYR A 63 25.76 10.00 14.96
C TYR A 63 25.37 8.52 14.97
N TYR A 64 24.79 8.02 13.88
CA TYR A 64 24.53 6.59 13.74
C TYR A 64 25.83 5.78 13.78
N ARG A 65 26.84 6.21 13.02
CA ARG A 65 28.16 5.56 13.01
C ARG A 65 28.80 5.59 14.40
N GLU A 66 28.76 6.74 15.07
CA GLU A 66 29.30 6.91 16.41
C GLU A 66 28.62 5.99 17.43
N TYR A 67 27.30 5.87 17.36
CA TYR A 67 26.52 4.97 18.20
C TYR A 67 26.87 3.49 17.93
N LYS A 68 27.02 3.10 16.65
CA LYS A 68 27.34 1.72 16.27
C LYS A 68 28.76 1.26 16.57
N LEU A 69 29.74 2.15 16.50
CA LEU A 69 31.11 1.82 16.91
C LEU A 69 31.21 1.40 18.38
N ARG A 70 30.28 1.85 19.23
CA ARG A 70 30.21 1.46 20.64
C ARG A 70 29.59 0.06 20.83
N THR A 71 28.64 -0.32 19.99
CA THR A 71 27.88 -1.59 20.13
C THR A 71 28.54 -2.78 19.43
N GLY A 72 29.75 -2.61 18.89
CA GLY A 72 30.58 -3.71 18.37
C GLY A 72 30.23 -4.18 16.95
N ALA A 73 29.52 -3.36 16.16
CA ALA A 73 29.15 -3.73 14.80
C ALA A 73 30.38 -3.86 13.87
N GLN A 74 30.51 -5.00 13.17
CA GLN A 74 31.67 -5.34 12.34
C GLN A 74 31.56 -4.89 10.87
N GLU A 75 30.35 -4.62 10.34
CA GLU A 75 30.17 -4.30 8.92
C GLU A 75 29.85 -2.81 8.72
N PHE A 76 30.82 -2.03 8.23
CA PHE A 76 30.61 -0.62 7.90
C PHE A 76 30.38 -0.46 6.40
N ARG A 77 29.12 -0.29 6.01
CA ARG A 77 28.72 0.07 4.64
C ARG A 77 28.38 1.57 4.61
N PRO A 78 29.36 2.47 4.39
CA PRO A 78 29.18 3.92 4.59
C PRO A 78 28.03 4.53 3.78
N HIS A 79 27.68 3.93 2.66
CA HIS A 79 26.65 4.44 1.76
C HIS A 79 25.22 4.10 2.22
N ILE A 80 25.02 2.98 2.92
CA ILE A 80 23.67 2.53 3.31
C ILE A 80 23.00 3.55 4.25
N PRO A 81 23.66 4.06 5.32
CA PRO A 81 23.09 5.13 6.14
C PRO A 81 22.67 6.36 5.35
N LEU A 82 23.51 6.82 4.42
CA LEU A 82 23.21 8.00 3.62
C LEU A 82 22.01 7.77 2.70
N TYR A 83 21.93 6.61 2.06
CA TYR A 83 20.81 6.25 1.19
C TYR A 83 19.50 6.05 1.97
N THR A 84 19.57 5.46 3.18
CA THR A 84 18.40 5.35 4.06
C THR A 84 17.89 6.74 4.45
N ILE A 85 18.78 7.64 4.90
CA ILE A 85 18.39 9.03 5.23
C ILE A 85 17.79 9.72 4.01
N GLU A 86 18.38 9.57 2.82
CA GLU A 86 17.86 10.18 1.60
C GLU A 86 16.43 9.71 1.27
N VAL A 87 16.16 8.40 1.35
CA VAL A 87 14.81 7.85 1.16
C VAL A 87 13.83 8.39 2.21
N LEU A 88 14.24 8.46 3.47
CA LEU A 88 13.41 9.01 4.56
C LEU A 88 13.11 10.50 4.39
N VAL A 89 14.05 11.28 3.88
CA VAL A 89 13.85 12.72 3.58
C VAL A 89 12.91 12.89 2.40
N GLN A 90 13.15 12.16 1.31
CA GLN A 90 12.30 12.24 0.11
C GLN A 90 10.88 11.76 0.36
N SER A 91 10.67 10.84 1.30
CA SER A 91 9.34 10.42 1.73
C SER A 91 8.66 11.38 2.71
N GLY A 92 9.38 12.37 3.23
CA GLY A 92 8.89 13.31 4.25
C GLY A 92 8.84 12.75 5.69
N LEU A 93 9.45 11.58 5.94
CA LEU A 93 9.60 11.00 7.29
C LEU A 93 10.67 11.76 8.10
N LEU A 94 11.71 12.23 7.41
CA LEU A 94 12.71 13.15 7.96
C LEU A 94 12.61 14.51 7.27
N LYS A 95 12.91 15.57 8.02
CA LYS A 95 13.11 16.93 7.52
C LYS A 95 14.62 17.20 7.48
N ASP A 96 15.10 17.66 6.34
CA ASP A 96 16.46 18.20 6.23
C ASP A 96 16.49 19.63 6.75
N LEU A 97 17.26 19.87 7.82
CA LEU A 97 17.39 21.18 8.43
C LEU A 97 18.60 21.96 7.90
N GLU A 98 19.44 21.37 7.03
CA GLU A 98 20.60 22.04 6.42
C GLU A 98 20.30 23.46 5.89
N PRO A 99 19.16 23.73 5.21
CA PRO A 99 18.84 25.08 4.74
C PRO A 99 18.71 26.14 5.84
N ILE A 100 18.47 25.73 7.09
CA ILE A 100 18.25 26.61 8.24
C ILE A 100 19.54 26.79 9.04
N ILE A 101 20.32 25.73 9.22
CA ILE A 101 21.46 25.69 10.15
C ILE A 101 22.83 25.55 9.46
N ASN A 102 22.87 25.48 8.12
CA ASN A 102 24.06 25.35 7.29
C ASN A 102 24.93 24.11 7.60
N THR A 103 24.30 23.03 8.07
CA THR A 103 24.90 21.72 8.38
C THR A 103 23.86 20.63 8.22
N LYS A 104 24.24 19.46 7.69
CA LYS A 104 23.34 18.30 7.55
C LYS A 104 22.88 17.78 8.90
N VAL A 105 21.66 18.13 9.28
CA VAL A 105 20.97 17.63 10.45
C VAL A 105 19.55 17.29 10.05
N TYR A 106 19.09 16.13 10.50
CA TYR A 106 17.78 15.62 10.19
C TYR A 106 16.94 15.57 11.46
N GLN A 107 15.67 15.93 11.32
CA GLN A 107 14.71 15.80 12.40
C GLN A 107 13.48 15.04 11.90
N GLU A 108 12.99 14.15 12.73
CA GLU A 108 11.79 13.38 12.44
C GLU A 108 10.56 14.27 12.24
N ASN A 109 9.76 13.97 11.22
CA ASN A 109 8.41 14.47 11.07
C ASN A 109 7.42 13.62 11.89
N THR A 110 7.47 13.75 13.22
CA THR A 110 6.71 12.89 14.17
C THR A 110 5.26 12.65 13.76
N LYS A 111 4.50 13.68 13.37
CA LYS A 111 3.09 13.48 12.97
C LYS A 111 2.94 12.52 11.80
N PHE A 112 3.74 12.69 10.75
CA PHE A 112 3.68 11.84 9.56
C PHE A 112 4.26 10.44 9.83
N THR A 113 5.38 10.37 10.55
CA THR A 113 6.00 9.10 10.94
C THR A 113 5.09 8.26 11.81
N THR A 114 4.42 8.85 12.81
CA THR A 114 3.42 8.16 13.65
C THR A 114 2.33 7.54 12.80
N HIS A 115 1.78 8.31 11.84
CA HIS A 115 0.73 7.81 10.95
C HIS A 115 1.21 6.62 10.10
N MET A 116 2.39 6.71 9.49
CA MET A 116 2.97 5.63 8.67
C MET A 116 3.38 4.41 9.51
N TYR A 117 3.88 4.61 10.72
CA TYR A 117 4.31 3.54 11.63
C TYR A 117 3.13 2.70 12.10
N PHE A 118 2.04 3.32 12.56
CA PHE A 118 0.86 2.58 13.00
C PHE A 118 0.15 1.82 11.87
N GLN A 119 0.32 2.25 10.62
CA GLN A 119 -0.15 1.52 9.45
C GLN A 119 0.85 0.45 8.95
N GLY A 120 2.01 0.31 9.60
CA GLY A 120 3.05 -0.65 9.23
C GLY A 120 3.71 -0.35 7.87
N LEU A 121 3.73 0.91 7.43
CA LEU A 121 4.16 1.32 6.08
C LEU A 121 5.62 1.78 6.00
N ILE A 122 6.33 1.92 7.13
CA ILE A 122 7.76 2.32 7.12
C ILE A 122 8.61 1.40 6.23
N PRO A 123 8.49 0.06 6.28
CA PRO A 123 9.21 -0.82 5.35
C PRO A 123 8.83 -0.61 3.88
N ASN A 124 7.56 -0.32 3.59
CA ASN A 124 7.09 -0.05 2.22
C ASN A 124 7.78 1.19 1.65
N ILE A 125 7.87 2.25 2.45
CA ILE A 125 8.54 3.51 2.07
C ILE A 125 10.05 3.28 1.86
N LEU A 126 10.69 2.52 2.75
CA LEU A 126 12.12 2.23 2.67
C LEU A 126 12.51 1.40 1.45
N PHE A 127 11.69 0.41 1.08
CA PHE A 127 12.05 -0.60 0.08
C PHE A 127 11.29 -0.50 -1.23
N GLY A 128 10.28 0.38 -1.28
CA GLY A 128 9.57 0.75 -2.49
C GLY A 128 8.73 -0.37 -3.10
N THR A 129 8.39 -0.17 -4.39
CA THR A 129 7.38 -0.97 -5.10
C THR A 129 7.66 -2.47 -5.10
N ARG A 130 8.93 -2.91 -5.18
CA ARG A 130 9.26 -4.35 -5.19
C ARG A 130 8.85 -5.02 -3.88
N TYR A 131 9.19 -4.40 -2.75
CA TYR A 131 8.80 -4.89 -1.43
C TYR A 131 7.28 -4.89 -1.26
N ILE A 132 6.61 -3.82 -1.72
CA ILE A 132 5.14 -3.71 -1.69
C ILE A 132 4.49 -4.88 -2.45
N ILE A 133 4.97 -5.20 -3.66
CA ILE A 133 4.44 -6.32 -4.44
C ILE A 133 4.62 -7.64 -3.69
N GLU A 134 5.83 -7.96 -3.21
CA GLU A 134 6.07 -9.22 -2.48
C GLU A 134 5.26 -9.31 -1.18
N ARG A 135 5.07 -8.18 -0.50
CA ARG A 135 4.29 -8.11 0.75
C ARG A 135 2.81 -8.39 0.52
N TYR A 136 2.22 -7.82 -0.53
CA TYR A 136 0.76 -7.80 -0.70
C TYR A 136 0.22 -8.74 -1.78
N ARG A 137 1.07 -9.38 -2.59
CA ARG A 137 0.61 -10.30 -3.64
C ARG A 137 -0.23 -11.47 -3.10
N ASN A 138 0.07 -11.97 -1.90
CA ASN A 138 -0.70 -13.04 -1.27
C ASN A 138 -2.01 -12.56 -0.64
N SER A 139 -2.23 -11.24 -0.63
CA SER A 139 -3.42 -10.57 -0.11
C SER A 139 -4.42 -10.27 -1.23
N VAL A 140 -4.14 -10.70 -2.45
CA VAL A 140 -4.96 -10.51 -3.64
C VAL A 140 -5.39 -11.87 -4.18
N PHE A 141 -6.69 -12.10 -4.14
CA PHE A 141 -7.33 -13.38 -4.39
C PHE A 141 -8.00 -13.38 -5.76
N LYS A 142 -7.97 -14.53 -6.42
CA LYS A 142 -8.73 -14.79 -7.63
C LYS A 142 -10.14 -15.26 -7.24
N ILE A 143 -11.15 -14.68 -7.89
CA ILE A 143 -12.54 -15.08 -7.70
C ILE A 143 -13.01 -15.74 -8.99
N GLU A 144 -13.37 -17.03 -8.93
CA GLU A 144 -13.99 -17.73 -10.05
C GLU A 144 -15.50 -17.78 -9.85
N ASN A 145 -16.24 -17.22 -10.79
CA ASN A 145 -17.69 -17.26 -10.86
C ASN A 145 -18.12 -18.20 -11.98
N THR A 146 -18.72 -19.33 -11.61
CA THR A 146 -19.36 -20.23 -12.57
C THR A 146 -20.84 -19.89 -12.67
N ASP A 147 -21.29 -19.54 -13.88
CA ASP A 147 -22.69 -19.21 -14.15
C ASP A 147 -23.56 -20.48 -14.31
N LYS A 148 -24.86 -20.28 -14.62
CA LYS A 148 -25.81 -21.40 -14.80
C LYS A 148 -25.54 -22.25 -16.05
N ASN A 149 -24.79 -21.73 -17.02
CA ASN A 149 -24.41 -22.40 -18.25
C ASN A 149 -23.01 -23.02 -18.15
N ASP A 150 -22.45 -23.12 -16.93
CA ASP A 150 -21.10 -23.61 -16.65
C ASP A 150 -19.97 -22.79 -17.32
N LYS A 151 -20.27 -21.53 -17.68
CA LYS A 151 -19.25 -20.57 -18.09
C LYS A 151 -18.54 -20.03 -16.84
N ILE A 152 -17.22 -19.97 -16.91
CA ILE A 152 -16.38 -19.44 -15.83
C ILE A 152 -15.94 -18.02 -16.21
N ASP A 153 -16.31 -17.06 -15.37
CA ASP A 153 -15.80 -15.70 -15.36
C ASP A 153 -14.85 -15.51 -14.18
N ILE A 154 -13.85 -14.66 -14.35
CA ILE A 154 -12.80 -14.40 -13.35
C ILE A 154 -12.88 -12.94 -12.93
N GLY A 155 -12.73 -12.71 -11.64
CA GLY A 155 -12.49 -11.41 -11.04
C GLY A 155 -11.39 -11.48 -9.99
N THR A 156 -11.15 -10.35 -9.33
CA THR A 156 -10.15 -10.20 -8.28
C THR A 156 -10.82 -9.70 -7.01
N GLY A 157 -10.28 -10.05 -5.85
CA GLY A 157 -10.60 -9.38 -4.59
C GLY A 157 -9.35 -9.21 -3.75
N PHE A 158 -9.37 -8.32 -2.76
CA PHE A 158 -8.22 -8.10 -1.91
C PHE A 158 -8.58 -8.02 -0.43
N LEU A 159 -7.63 -8.46 0.40
CA LEU A 159 -7.79 -8.57 1.84
C LEU A 159 -7.53 -7.23 2.54
N ILE A 160 -8.54 -6.80 3.29
CA ILE A 160 -8.41 -5.82 4.37
C ILE A 160 -8.71 -6.50 5.70
N LYS A 161 -8.25 -5.87 6.77
CA LYS A 161 -8.66 -6.23 8.12
C LYS A 161 -9.39 -5.04 8.73
N ASP A 162 -10.62 -5.28 9.13
CA ASP A 162 -11.41 -4.24 9.78
C ASP A 162 -12.33 -4.85 10.84
N PHE A 163 -12.52 -4.14 11.96
CA PHE A 163 -13.33 -4.61 13.10
C PHE A 163 -13.03 -6.04 13.57
N GLY A 164 -11.76 -6.45 13.50
CA GLY A 164 -11.31 -7.79 13.88
C GLY A 164 -11.64 -8.90 12.87
N LYS A 165 -12.21 -8.57 11.71
CA LYS A 165 -12.57 -9.50 10.64
C LYS A 165 -11.61 -9.42 9.47
N ASN A 166 -11.41 -10.56 8.81
CA ASN A 166 -10.72 -10.64 7.52
C ASN A 166 -11.76 -10.47 6.42
N ILE A 167 -11.68 -9.36 5.68
CA ILE A 167 -12.66 -8.99 4.67
C ILE A 167 -11.99 -8.96 3.31
N ILE A 168 -12.54 -9.69 2.35
CA ILE A 168 -12.22 -9.53 0.93
C ILE A 168 -13.14 -8.48 0.34
N VAL A 169 -12.56 -7.42 -0.19
CA VAL A 169 -13.25 -6.40 -0.97
C VAL A 169 -13.19 -6.80 -2.44
N THR A 170 -14.34 -6.80 -3.11
CA THR A 170 -14.49 -7.08 -4.55
C THR A 170 -15.64 -6.26 -5.13
N ASN A 171 -15.79 -6.28 -6.45
CA ASN A 171 -17.02 -5.79 -7.08
C ASN A 171 -18.21 -6.72 -6.84
N GLU A 172 -19.43 -6.17 -6.82
CA GLU A 172 -20.66 -6.97 -6.72
C GLU A 172 -20.86 -7.81 -7.99
N HIS A 173 -20.62 -7.22 -9.18
CA HIS A 173 -20.84 -7.94 -10.43
C HIS A 173 -19.93 -9.17 -10.58
N VAL A 174 -18.79 -9.21 -9.89
CA VAL A 174 -17.86 -10.35 -9.87
C VAL A 174 -18.50 -11.56 -9.20
N ILE A 175 -19.34 -11.37 -8.18
CA ILE A 175 -19.97 -12.46 -7.42
C ILE A 175 -21.44 -12.69 -7.81
N ALA A 176 -22.03 -11.78 -8.57
CA ALA A 176 -23.43 -11.82 -8.95
C ALA A 176 -23.80 -13.06 -9.79
N LYS A 177 -25.05 -13.55 -9.62
CA LYS A 177 -25.68 -14.62 -10.44
C LYS A 177 -24.91 -15.94 -10.54
N ALA A 178 -23.99 -16.18 -9.61
CA ALA A 178 -23.17 -17.38 -9.61
C ALA A 178 -23.98 -18.64 -9.26
N LYS A 179 -23.79 -19.71 -10.04
CA LYS A 179 -24.13 -21.08 -9.63
C LYS A 179 -23.13 -21.59 -8.60
N LYS A 180 -21.86 -21.20 -8.74
CA LYS A 180 -20.76 -21.55 -7.84
C LYS A 180 -19.72 -20.43 -7.81
N LEU A 181 -19.25 -20.09 -6.61
CA LEU A 181 -18.13 -19.17 -6.40
C LEU A 181 -16.95 -19.91 -5.78
N ARG A 182 -15.74 -19.54 -6.16
CA ARG A 182 -14.50 -19.97 -5.51
C ARG A 182 -13.61 -18.76 -5.27
N LEU A 183 -13.09 -18.65 -4.05
CA LEU A 183 -12.05 -17.70 -3.68
C LEU A 183 -10.72 -18.47 -3.61
N LEU A 184 -9.74 -18.04 -4.40
CA LEU A 184 -8.47 -18.73 -4.62
C LEU A 184 -7.29 -17.81 -4.32
N ASP A 185 -6.23 -18.34 -3.70
CA ASP A 185 -4.95 -17.61 -3.61
C ASP A 185 -4.12 -17.74 -4.90
N VAL A 186 -2.89 -17.23 -4.85
CA VAL A 186 -1.94 -17.26 -5.98
C VAL A 186 -1.52 -18.68 -6.38
N ASP A 187 -1.66 -19.66 -5.47
CA ASP A 187 -1.33 -21.07 -5.67
C ASP A 187 -2.58 -21.92 -5.98
N ASP A 188 -3.69 -21.27 -6.34
CA ASP A 188 -5.00 -21.88 -6.64
C ASP A 188 -5.64 -22.65 -5.47
N LYS A 189 -5.20 -22.41 -4.24
CA LYS A 189 -5.82 -22.99 -3.05
C LYS A 189 -7.14 -22.28 -2.77
N SER A 190 -8.18 -23.07 -2.55
CA SER A 190 -9.53 -22.56 -2.30
C SER A 190 -9.80 -22.30 -0.83
N PHE A 191 -10.43 -21.16 -0.55
CA PHE A 191 -10.83 -20.74 0.79
C PHE A 191 -12.36 -20.73 0.92
N LYS A 192 -12.84 -21.09 2.11
CA LYS A 192 -14.24 -20.89 2.49
C LYS A 192 -14.46 -19.43 2.87
N PHE A 193 -15.60 -18.90 2.48
CA PHE A 193 -16.00 -17.54 2.80
C PHE A 193 -17.52 -17.45 2.92
N SER A 194 -18.01 -16.38 3.53
CA SER A 194 -19.41 -15.97 3.51
C SER A 194 -19.55 -14.60 2.84
N ILE A 195 -20.68 -14.34 2.20
CA ILE A 195 -20.99 -13.02 1.65
C ILE A 195 -21.54 -12.18 2.80
N LEU A 196 -20.87 -11.07 3.12
CA LEU A 196 -21.28 -10.16 4.17
C LEU A 196 -22.28 -9.13 3.68
N TYR A 197 -22.00 -8.56 2.51
CA TYR A 197 -22.68 -7.38 1.99
C TYR A 197 -22.50 -7.31 0.48
N GLU A 198 -23.55 -6.83 -0.20
CA GLU A 198 -23.57 -6.63 -1.64
C GLU A 198 -24.30 -5.31 -1.93
N ASN A 199 -23.68 -4.45 -2.72
CA ASN A 199 -24.28 -3.21 -3.19
C ASN A 199 -24.18 -3.12 -4.72
N LYS A 200 -25.32 -3.33 -5.38
CA LYS A 200 -25.46 -3.26 -6.83
C LYS A 200 -25.31 -1.85 -7.41
N TYR A 201 -25.57 -0.83 -6.61
CA TYR A 201 -25.56 0.56 -7.06
C TYR A 201 -24.13 1.11 -7.17
N GLU A 202 -23.31 0.83 -6.18
CA GLU A 202 -21.89 1.22 -6.15
C GLU A 202 -20.94 0.12 -6.67
N ASP A 203 -21.50 -1.05 -7.00
CA ASP A 203 -20.75 -2.22 -7.49
C ASP A 203 -19.65 -2.67 -6.50
N VAL A 204 -20.01 -2.81 -5.22
CA VAL A 204 -19.11 -3.25 -4.14
C VAL A 204 -19.72 -4.42 -3.39
N ALA A 205 -18.90 -5.41 -3.07
CA ALA A 205 -19.24 -6.50 -2.18
C ALA A 205 -18.11 -6.80 -1.18
N PHE A 206 -18.52 -7.31 -0.02
CA PHE A 206 -17.63 -7.73 1.06
C PHE A 206 -17.84 -9.21 1.35
N LEU A 207 -16.74 -9.97 1.41
CA LEU A 207 -16.74 -11.39 1.78
C LEU A 207 -15.95 -11.58 3.08
N GLU A 208 -16.45 -12.36 4.02
CA GLU A 208 -15.69 -12.75 5.22
C GLU A 208 -14.97 -14.06 4.99
N ILE A 209 -13.68 -14.10 5.31
CA ILE A 209 -12.85 -15.31 5.24
C ILE A 209 -12.47 -15.79 6.65
N GLU A 210 -12.93 -16.99 7.01
CA GLU A 210 -12.73 -17.59 8.33
C GLU A 210 -11.52 -18.53 8.32
N VAL A 211 -10.33 -17.99 8.06
CA VAL A 211 -9.06 -18.74 8.10
C VAL A 211 -8.00 -17.92 8.81
N ASP A 212 -7.04 -18.60 9.44
CA ASP A 212 -5.84 -17.96 9.97
C ASP A 212 -4.98 -17.40 8.82
N LEU A 213 -5.02 -16.08 8.67
CA LEU A 213 -4.22 -15.31 7.70
C LEU A 213 -3.09 -14.55 8.39
N SER A 214 -2.63 -14.98 9.57
CA SER A 214 -1.59 -14.30 10.37
C SER A 214 -0.27 -14.04 9.62
N LYS A 215 -0.02 -14.73 8.51
CA LYS A 215 1.17 -14.56 7.67
C LYS A 215 0.95 -13.70 6.41
N ILE A 216 -0.28 -13.23 6.18
CA ILE A 216 -0.65 -12.43 5.02
C ILE A 216 -0.79 -10.98 5.47
N SER A 217 -0.14 -10.05 4.77
CA SER A 217 -0.27 -8.63 5.09
C SER A 217 -1.60 -8.06 4.60
N GLU A 218 -2.42 -7.51 5.48
CA GLU A 218 -3.63 -6.79 5.08
C GLU A 218 -3.33 -5.43 4.43
N PHE A 219 -4.17 -5.03 3.48
CA PHE A 219 -4.14 -3.67 2.93
C PHE A 219 -4.74 -2.66 3.90
N VAL A 220 -4.22 -1.43 3.84
CA VAL A 220 -4.81 -0.26 4.48
C VAL A 220 -5.29 0.74 3.43
N PHE A 221 -6.35 1.48 3.74
CA PHE A 221 -6.88 2.50 2.84
C PHE A 221 -6.13 3.82 2.98
N SER A 222 -5.97 4.50 1.85
CA SER A 222 -5.59 5.91 1.80
C SER A 222 -6.83 6.79 1.64
N GLN A 223 -6.73 8.02 2.14
CA GLN A 223 -7.71 9.08 1.87
C GLN A 223 -7.21 10.05 0.79
N GLU A 224 -5.95 9.93 0.37
CA GLU A 224 -5.30 10.83 -0.59
C GLU A 224 -5.37 10.24 -2.00
N GLN A 225 -5.95 10.99 -2.95
CA GLN A 225 -6.08 10.57 -4.35
C GLN A 225 -5.72 11.75 -5.26
N GLU A 226 -4.43 12.02 -5.42
CA GLU A 226 -3.95 13.14 -6.23
C GLU A 226 -3.74 12.71 -7.69
N ILE A 227 -4.12 13.57 -8.63
CA ILE A 227 -3.84 13.35 -10.06
C ILE A 227 -2.32 13.26 -10.26
N LEU A 228 -1.88 12.37 -11.15
CA LEU A 228 -0.49 11.97 -11.40
C LEU A 228 0.17 11.20 -10.25
N SER A 229 -0.57 10.80 -9.21
CA SER A 229 -0.06 9.81 -8.24
C SER A 229 0.29 8.52 -8.98
N GLU A 230 1.53 8.07 -8.83
CA GLU A 230 1.93 6.75 -9.34
C GLU A 230 1.19 5.64 -8.60
N ILE A 231 0.69 4.67 -9.36
CA ILE A 231 -0.05 3.53 -8.83
C ILE A 231 0.46 2.21 -9.38
N ILE A 232 0.21 1.14 -8.63
CA ILE A 232 0.19 -0.22 -9.13
C ILE A 232 -1.21 -0.81 -8.92
N THR A 233 -1.58 -1.75 -9.77
CA THR A 233 -2.72 -2.65 -9.52
C THR A 233 -2.27 -4.09 -9.66
N ILE A 234 -2.82 -4.97 -8.82
CA ILE A 234 -2.51 -6.40 -8.78
C ILE A 234 -3.82 -7.13 -9.00
N GLY A 235 -3.90 -7.98 -10.02
CA GLY A 235 -5.14 -8.68 -10.35
C GLY A 235 -4.92 -9.92 -11.21
N TYR A 236 -6.02 -10.55 -11.61
CA TYR A 236 -6.03 -11.76 -12.43
C TYR A 236 -6.67 -11.50 -13.80
N PRO A 237 -6.05 -10.66 -14.66
CA PRO A 237 -6.61 -10.37 -15.96
C PRO A 237 -6.65 -11.61 -16.86
N SER A 238 -7.63 -11.64 -17.73
CA SER A 238 -7.68 -12.56 -18.86
C SER A 238 -6.55 -12.20 -19.83
N ILE A 239 -5.68 -13.18 -20.08
CA ILE A 239 -4.58 -13.05 -21.02
C ILE A 239 -4.96 -13.82 -22.29
N PRO A 240 -5.09 -13.16 -23.45
CA PRO A 240 -5.38 -13.83 -24.70
C PRO A 240 -4.42 -15.00 -24.96
N MET A 241 -4.97 -16.11 -25.46
CA MET A 241 -4.21 -17.35 -25.72
C MET A 241 -3.60 -18.03 -24.48
N SER A 242 -3.92 -17.58 -23.26
CA SER A 242 -3.60 -18.29 -22.03
C SER A 242 -4.72 -19.25 -21.62
N LYS A 243 -4.33 -20.38 -21.02
CA LYS A 243 -5.27 -21.34 -20.41
C LYS A 243 -5.60 -21.02 -18.95
N ALA A 244 -4.80 -20.18 -18.30
CA ALA A 244 -4.93 -19.82 -16.89
C ALA A 244 -4.92 -18.31 -16.71
N ALA A 245 -5.62 -17.83 -15.68
CA ALA A 245 -5.47 -16.45 -15.20
C ALA A 245 -4.31 -16.40 -14.21
N TYR A 246 -3.26 -15.67 -14.59
CA TYR A 246 -2.09 -15.42 -13.76
C TYR A 246 -2.27 -14.12 -13.00
N GLN A 247 -1.64 -14.02 -11.82
CA GLN A 247 -1.55 -12.75 -11.14
C GLN A 247 -0.62 -11.81 -11.93
N VAL A 248 -1.14 -10.64 -12.31
CA VAL A 248 -0.42 -9.64 -13.08
C VAL A 248 -0.40 -8.32 -12.31
N ILE A 249 0.76 -7.67 -12.31
CA ILE A 249 0.95 -6.34 -11.73
C ILE A 249 1.09 -5.33 -12.86
N HIS A 250 0.24 -4.30 -12.87
CA HIS A 250 0.33 -3.18 -13.80
C HIS A 250 0.69 -1.90 -13.08
N LYS A 251 1.54 -1.08 -13.71
CA LYS A 251 1.86 0.29 -13.28
C LYS A 251 1.05 1.29 -14.08
N GLY A 252 0.75 2.43 -13.46
CA GLY A 252 0.11 3.58 -14.09
C GLY A 252 0.12 4.78 -13.16
N GLU A 253 -0.79 5.71 -13.42
CA GLU A 253 -1.03 6.89 -12.59
C GLU A 253 -2.51 7.23 -12.57
N ILE A 254 -2.94 8.03 -11.60
CA ILE A 254 -4.29 8.63 -11.60
C ILE A 254 -4.35 9.73 -12.65
N ASN A 255 -5.24 9.64 -13.62
CA ASN A 255 -5.35 10.61 -14.70
C ASN A 255 -6.41 11.69 -14.45
N SER A 256 -7.51 11.35 -13.79
CA SER A 256 -8.61 12.30 -13.56
C SER A 256 -9.58 11.80 -12.50
N HIS A 257 -10.34 12.74 -11.93
CA HIS A 257 -11.53 12.46 -11.11
C HIS A 257 -12.77 12.73 -11.94
N ILE A 258 -13.73 11.82 -11.93
CA ILE A 258 -14.96 11.93 -12.72
C ILE A 258 -16.18 11.58 -11.86
N GLU A 259 -17.35 11.96 -12.36
CA GLU A 259 -18.63 11.49 -11.86
C GLU A 259 -19.36 10.79 -13.02
N ASN A 260 -19.88 9.59 -12.77
CA ASN A 260 -20.67 8.90 -13.80
C ASN A 260 -22.10 9.46 -13.87
N TYR A 261 -22.90 9.00 -14.85
CA TYR A 261 -24.29 9.46 -15.02
C TYR A 261 -25.22 9.15 -13.83
N SER A 262 -24.80 8.26 -12.93
CA SER A 262 -25.52 7.91 -11.70
C SER A 262 -25.07 8.75 -10.49
N GLY A 263 -24.14 9.70 -10.67
CA GLY A 263 -23.63 10.52 -9.57
C GLY A 263 -22.53 9.85 -8.74
N ASN A 264 -22.02 8.69 -9.14
CA ASN A 264 -20.97 8.00 -8.41
C ASN A 264 -19.62 8.63 -8.76
N LYS A 265 -18.86 9.02 -7.73
CA LYS A 265 -17.51 9.57 -7.88
C LYS A 265 -16.52 8.44 -8.14
N LEU A 266 -15.74 8.58 -9.20
CA LEU A 266 -14.74 7.62 -9.65
C LEU A 266 -13.45 8.34 -10.02
N PHE A 267 -12.36 7.61 -10.18
CA PHE A 267 -11.16 8.15 -10.83
C PHE A 267 -10.65 7.26 -11.96
N LEU A 268 -9.98 7.89 -12.91
CA LEU A 268 -9.40 7.24 -14.09
C LEU A 268 -7.94 6.92 -13.84
N ILE A 269 -7.48 5.78 -14.36
CA ILE A 269 -6.07 5.38 -14.29
C ILE A 269 -5.51 5.00 -15.66
N SER A 270 -4.19 5.12 -15.81
CA SER A 270 -3.47 4.72 -17.02
C SER A 270 -2.96 3.28 -17.01
N ALA A 271 -3.09 2.58 -15.88
CA ALA A 271 -2.69 1.17 -15.79
C ALA A 271 -3.53 0.33 -16.74
N LYS A 272 -2.86 -0.53 -17.52
CA LYS A 272 -3.55 -1.45 -18.43
C LYS A 272 -4.34 -2.46 -17.61
N THR A 273 -5.64 -2.55 -17.88
CA THR A 273 -6.48 -3.59 -17.30
C THR A 273 -7.28 -4.31 -18.39
N SER A 274 -7.84 -5.47 -18.05
CA SER A 274 -8.77 -6.22 -18.88
C SER A 274 -9.76 -6.98 -18.00
N SER A 275 -10.72 -7.69 -18.60
CA SER A 275 -11.62 -8.60 -17.88
C SER A 275 -10.84 -9.51 -16.93
N GLY A 276 -11.24 -9.60 -15.66
CA GLY A 276 -10.45 -10.26 -14.61
C GLY A 276 -9.85 -9.30 -13.58
N ASN A 277 -9.61 -8.05 -13.97
CA ASN A 277 -9.11 -7.02 -13.05
C ASN A 277 -10.21 -6.33 -12.23
N SER A 278 -11.50 -6.53 -12.54
CA SER A 278 -12.59 -6.08 -11.67
C SER A 278 -12.35 -6.59 -10.25
N GLY A 279 -12.30 -5.67 -9.30
CA GLY A 279 -12.04 -5.94 -7.89
C GLY A 279 -10.56 -5.88 -7.49
N SER A 280 -9.66 -5.54 -8.41
CA SER A 280 -8.24 -5.38 -8.11
C SER A 280 -7.99 -4.12 -7.26
N PRO A 281 -7.13 -4.18 -6.23
CA PRO A 281 -6.72 -2.98 -5.52
C PRO A 281 -5.88 -2.07 -6.43
N VAL A 282 -6.09 -0.76 -6.31
CA VAL A 282 -5.21 0.28 -6.86
C VAL A 282 -4.41 0.86 -5.72
N ILE A 283 -3.09 0.73 -5.77
CA ILE A 283 -2.19 0.91 -4.63
C ILE A 283 -1.18 2.02 -4.94
N ASN A 284 -0.96 2.95 -4.01
CA ASN A 284 0.03 4.02 -4.16
C ASN A 284 1.47 3.56 -3.82
N GLU A 285 2.45 4.44 -4.00
CA GLU A 285 3.87 4.15 -3.70
C GLU A 285 4.16 3.85 -2.22
N LYS A 286 3.23 4.13 -1.30
CA LYS A 286 3.33 3.82 0.14
C LYS A 286 2.76 2.42 0.47
N GLY A 287 2.10 1.77 -0.49
CA GLY A 287 1.43 0.48 -0.29
C GLY A 287 0.00 0.59 0.25
N GLN A 288 -0.60 1.79 0.22
CA GLN A 288 -2.00 1.99 0.61
C GLN A 288 -2.91 1.86 -0.60
N VAL A 289 -4.10 1.31 -0.39
CA VAL A 289 -5.15 1.23 -1.43
C VAL A 289 -5.81 2.59 -1.58
N LEU A 290 -5.92 3.08 -2.82
CA LEU A 290 -6.60 4.30 -3.23
C LEU A 290 -8.03 4.02 -3.73
N GLY A 291 -8.27 2.80 -4.19
CA GLY A 291 -9.57 2.35 -4.66
C GLY A 291 -9.50 0.96 -5.25
N MET A 292 -10.59 0.54 -5.87
CA MET A 292 -10.77 -0.77 -6.47
C MET A 292 -11.13 -0.64 -7.95
N VAL A 293 -10.40 -1.32 -8.83
CA VAL A 293 -10.68 -1.34 -10.27
C VAL A 293 -12.10 -1.84 -10.48
N ALA A 294 -12.89 -1.07 -11.22
CA ALA A 294 -14.27 -1.42 -11.57
C ALA A 294 -14.39 -1.74 -13.06
N GLN A 295 -15.62 -2.01 -13.51
CA GLN A 295 -15.88 -2.30 -14.92
C GLN A 295 -15.48 -1.11 -15.81
N GLU A 296 -14.76 -1.38 -16.89
CA GLU A 296 -14.31 -0.37 -17.85
C GLU A 296 -15.50 0.45 -18.39
N LEU A 297 -15.33 1.78 -18.49
CA LEU A 297 -16.28 2.62 -19.22
C LEU A 297 -16.08 2.38 -20.70
N PHE A 298 -16.84 1.43 -21.23
CA PHE A 298 -16.71 0.94 -22.59
C PHE A 298 -18.00 1.11 -23.40
N GLU A 299 -17.96 2.01 -24.38
CA GLU A 299 -18.99 2.11 -25.41
C GLU A 299 -18.54 1.31 -26.64
N LYS A 300 -18.99 0.04 -26.75
CA LYS A 300 -18.60 -0.86 -27.83
C LYS A 300 -18.83 -0.27 -29.23
N GLY A 301 -19.95 0.43 -29.43
CA GLY A 301 -20.25 1.15 -30.68
C GLY A 301 -19.24 2.27 -30.95
N ALA A 302 -18.88 3.06 -29.92
CA ALA A 302 -17.95 4.16 -30.09
C ALA A 302 -16.49 3.72 -30.31
N LEU A 303 -16.06 2.55 -29.79
CA LEU A 303 -14.75 1.98 -30.14
C LEU A 303 -14.73 1.59 -31.63
N ILE A 304 -15.72 0.83 -32.07
CA ILE A 304 -15.75 0.28 -33.44
C ILE A 304 -15.96 1.39 -34.48
N GLU A 305 -16.82 2.37 -34.19
CA GLU A 305 -17.17 3.43 -35.13
C GLU A 305 -16.23 4.65 -35.08
N LYS A 306 -15.67 4.96 -33.90
CA LYS A 306 -14.94 6.22 -33.66
C LYS A 306 -13.54 6.02 -33.09
N GLY A 307 -13.09 4.76 -32.92
CA GLY A 307 -11.78 4.46 -32.33
C GLY A 307 -11.61 4.91 -30.88
N LYS A 308 -12.71 5.17 -30.14
CA LYS A 308 -12.62 5.61 -28.74
C LYS A 308 -12.11 4.47 -27.86
N LEU A 309 -10.92 4.63 -27.31
CA LEU A 309 -10.35 3.69 -26.34
C LEU A 309 -11.16 3.67 -25.03
N PRO A 310 -11.26 2.50 -24.37
CA PRO A 310 -11.88 2.42 -23.05
C PRO A 310 -11.08 3.20 -22.01
N TYR A 311 -11.78 3.74 -21.02
CA TYR A 311 -11.16 4.29 -19.81
C TYR A 311 -11.35 3.31 -18.65
N ILE A 312 -10.27 3.10 -17.91
CA ILE A 312 -10.29 2.29 -16.70
C ILE A 312 -10.75 3.17 -15.55
N VAL A 313 -11.83 2.77 -14.88
CA VAL A 313 -12.38 3.46 -13.72
C VAL A 313 -12.07 2.70 -12.44
N VAL A 314 -12.00 3.47 -11.36
CA VAL A 314 -11.70 2.97 -10.03
C VAL A 314 -12.73 3.53 -9.06
N ILE A 315 -13.33 2.66 -8.26
CA ILE A 315 -14.19 3.03 -7.14
C ILE A 315 -13.28 3.51 -6.00
N PRO A 316 -13.41 4.76 -5.53
CA PRO A 316 -12.58 5.32 -4.46
C PRO A 316 -12.71 4.56 -3.14
N THR A 317 -11.63 4.50 -2.37
CA THR A 317 -11.67 3.98 -0.98
C THR A 317 -12.67 4.71 -0.10
N SER A 318 -12.95 5.98 -0.34
CA SER A 318 -13.98 6.74 0.40
C SER A 318 -15.37 6.14 0.22
N THR A 319 -15.72 5.70 -0.99
CA THR A 319 -16.98 4.99 -1.27
C THR A 319 -16.99 3.63 -0.59
N ILE A 320 -15.92 2.85 -0.74
CA ILE A 320 -15.80 1.51 -0.14
C ILE A 320 -15.91 1.60 1.40
N PHE A 321 -15.18 2.53 2.01
CA PHE A 321 -15.17 2.74 3.45
C PHE A 321 -16.54 3.18 3.98
N LYS A 322 -17.23 4.09 3.27
CA LYS A 322 -18.59 4.48 3.62
C LYS A 322 -19.54 3.28 3.65
N LEU A 323 -19.52 2.43 2.62
CA LEU A 323 -20.38 1.24 2.55
C LEU A 323 -20.06 0.22 3.64
N LEU A 324 -18.77 0.02 3.94
CA LEU A 324 -18.33 -0.86 5.02
C LEU A 324 -18.85 -0.36 6.38
N TYR A 325 -18.75 0.94 6.63
CA TYR A 325 -19.24 1.57 7.84
C TYR A 325 -20.77 1.46 7.98
N GLU A 326 -21.52 1.75 6.92
CA GLU A 326 -22.99 1.63 6.89
C GLU A 326 -23.46 0.19 7.17
N PHE A 327 -22.77 -0.79 6.60
CA PHE A 327 -23.05 -2.21 6.86
C PHE A 327 -22.88 -2.58 8.34
N ILE A 328 -21.82 -2.07 8.97
CA ILE A 328 -21.48 -2.39 10.37
C ILE A 328 -22.45 -1.70 11.33
N GLU A 329 -22.71 -0.40 11.16
CA GLU A 329 -23.72 0.30 11.97
C GLU A 329 -25.11 -0.33 11.82
N GLY A 330 -25.46 -0.78 10.61
CA GLY A 330 -26.73 -1.46 10.35
C GLY A 330 -26.91 -2.77 11.14
N LYS A 331 -25.80 -3.45 11.49
CA LYS A 331 -25.82 -4.65 12.33
C LYS A 331 -25.89 -4.36 13.82
N GLU A 332 -25.31 -3.25 14.30
CA GLU A 332 -25.38 -2.89 15.72
C GLU A 332 -26.75 -2.37 16.15
N ARG A 333 -27.59 -1.95 15.19
CA ARG A 333 -28.96 -1.46 15.44
C ARG A 333 -30.04 -2.56 15.37
N GLN A 334 -29.68 -3.80 15.05
CA GLN A 334 -30.58 -4.97 15.04
C GLN A 334 -30.27 -5.87 16.22
#